data_AF-A0A5C5VS47-F1
#
_entry.id   AF-A0A5C5VS47-F1
#
_cell.length_a   1.000
_cell.length_b   1.000
_cell.length_c   1.000
_cell.angle_alpha   90.00
_cell.angle_beta   90.00
_cell.angle_gamma   90.00
#
_symmetry.space_group_name_H-M   'P 1'
#
loop_
_entity.id
_entity.type
_entity.pdbx_description
1 polymer ?
#
loop_
_entity_poly.entity_id
_entity_poly.type
_entity_poly.pdbx_seq_one_letter_code
_entity_poly.pdbx_strand_id
1 'polypeptide(L)'
;MRTRLLNRMETGPAEERRPLRAVALLPSAATLGNLLCGFFAIVLCLLSIRAGFYEVPRRAIHPQLQEFFPSYLAVAAYLIVAAMVFDALDGRLARLARRTSEFGAQLDSIADIVSFGVAPALLHLTLFLRLAVRPDGPPEIMKVQWHMALVAIMVYVSCAAIRLARYNTENIEDEAAQRRFSGLPTPGGAAALCAAMLLHEDLAFMKSALFGIDWASVLRWGIPPLVFAVGLLMVSRVNYVHVFNEYVRREHPPIHLVWLLVAIGICFYWPQGFLALLATAYLLSGLVLHFRASASPAPDADDTDMD
;
A
#
# COMPACT_ATOMS: atom_id res chain seq x y z
N MET A 1 -13.84 14.10 -73.64
CA MET A 1 -12.48 14.61 -73.32
C MET A 1 -12.64 16.07 -72.93
N ARG A 2 -12.39 16.42 -71.65
CA ARG A 2 -12.53 17.77 -71.02
C ARG A 2 -13.99 18.28 -71.01
N THR A 3 -14.65 18.48 -69.88
CA THR A 3 -14.30 19.52 -68.89
C THR A 3 -14.71 19.07 -67.50
N ARG A 4 -13.74 18.52 -66.76
CA ARG A 4 -13.66 18.71 -65.31
C ARG A 4 -13.47 20.20 -65.08
N LEU A 5 -14.22 20.79 -64.15
CA LEU A 5 -13.83 21.86 -63.21
C LEU A 5 -15.08 22.66 -62.83
N LEU A 6 -15.20 22.94 -61.53
CA LEU A 6 -16.15 23.87 -60.89
C LEU A 6 -17.52 23.29 -60.50
N ASN A 7 -17.50 22.35 -59.55
CA ASN A 7 -18.23 22.62 -58.30
C ASN A 7 -17.63 21.81 -57.15
N ARG A 8 -16.37 22.13 -56.82
CA ARG A 8 -15.76 21.80 -55.55
C ARG A 8 -16.13 22.94 -54.59
N MET A 9 -17.39 22.97 -54.16
CA MET A 9 -17.78 23.82 -53.05
C MET A 9 -17.21 23.22 -51.79
N GLU A 10 -16.25 23.95 -51.25
CA GLU A 10 -15.63 23.88 -49.95
C GLU A 10 -16.57 23.42 -48.85
N THR A 11 -16.42 22.17 -48.43
CA THR A 11 -16.47 21.84 -47.01
C THR A 11 -15.06 21.43 -46.63
N GLY A 12 -14.31 22.36 -46.03
CA GLY A 12 -13.01 22.03 -45.45
C GLY A 12 -13.14 20.83 -44.51
N PRO A 13 -12.08 20.01 -44.34
CA PRO A 13 -12.13 18.94 -43.37
C PRO A 13 -12.46 19.58 -42.02
N ALA A 14 -13.58 19.15 -41.42
CA ALA A 14 -13.87 19.49 -40.04
C ALA A 14 -12.63 19.11 -39.23
N GLU A 15 -12.03 20.09 -38.58
CA GLU A 15 -10.87 19.90 -37.72
C GLU A 15 -11.30 18.94 -36.60
N GLU A 16 -11.01 17.66 -36.82
CA GLU A 16 -11.45 16.58 -35.97
C GLU A 16 -10.73 16.76 -34.65
N ARG A 17 -11.52 17.09 -33.63
CA ARG A 17 -11.09 17.45 -32.28
C ARG A 17 -10.00 16.48 -31.82
N ARG A 18 -8.96 16.99 -31.15
CA ARG A 18 -7.90 16.18 -30.49
C ARG A 18 -8.19 15.86 -29.00
N PRO A 19 -9.31 15.25 -28.56
CA PRO A 19 -9.44 14.83 -27.15
C PRO A 19 -8.86 13.43 -26.89
N LEU A 20 -8.50 12.66 -27.92
CA LEU A 20 -8.13 11.24 -27.76
C LEU A 20 -6.75 11.01 -27.12
N ARG A 21 -5.78 11.90 -27.35
CA ARG A 21 -4.42 11.75 -26.77
C ARG A 21 -4.36 12.12 -25.29
N ALA A 22 -5.11 13.14 -24.88
CA ALA A 22 -5.12 13.58 -23.48
C ALA A 22 -5.75 12.53 -22.56
N VAL A 23 -6.85 11.90 -23.00
CA VAL A 23 -7.51 10.83 -22.24
C VAL A 23 -6.64 9.57 -22.15
N ALA A 24 -5.82 9.28 -23.18
CA ALA A 24 -4.90 8.16 -23.17
C ALA A 24 -3.68 8.33 -22.24
N LEU A 25 -3.36 9.56 -21.83
CA LEU A 25 -2.23 9.85 -20.92
C LEU A 25 -2.63 9.86 -19.44
N LEU A 26 -3.93 9.84 -19.13
CA LEU A 26 -4.44 9.90 -17.76
C LEU A 26 -3.94 8.76 -16.86
N PRO A 27 -3.90 7.49 -17.30
CA PRO A 27 -3.37 6.41 -16.46
C PRO A 27 -1.90 6.63 -16.11
N SER A 28 -1.06 6.91 -17.11
CA SER A 28 0.37 7.16 -16.90
C SER A 28 0.63 8.39 -16.02
N ALA A 29 -0.20 9.43 -16.08
CA ALA A 29 -0.11 10.58 -15.20
C ALA A 29 -0.43 10.22 -13.73
N ALA A 30 -1.43 9.37 -13.49
CA ALA A 30 -1.75 8.87 -12.16
C ALA A 30 -0.63 7.98 -11.61
N THR A 31 -0.04 7.10 -12.44
CA THR A 31 1.14 6.30 -12.06
C THR A 31 2.35 7.17 -11.72
N LEU A 32 2.58 8.26 -12.45
CA LEU A 32 3.62 9.24 -12.07
C LEU A 32 3.29 9.91 -10.72
N GLY A 33 2.02 10.16 -10.43
CA GLY A 33 1.57 10.62 -9.11
C GLY A 33 1.91 9.63 -7.98
N ASN A 34 1.67 8.33 -8.20
CA ASN A 34 2.11 7.25 -7.31
C ASN A 34 3.62 7.34 -7.07
N LEU A 35 4.43 7.31 -8.13
CA LEU A 35 5.89 7.38 -8.06
C LEU A 35 6.41 8.62 -7.32
N LEU A 36 5.84 9.80 -7.60
CA LEU A 36 6.22 11.04 -6.93
C LEU A 36 5.92 10.99 -5.44
N CYS A 37 4.77 10.44 -5.04
CA CYS A 37 4.43 10.26 -3.63
C CYS A 37 5.45 9.36 -2.91
N GLY A 38 5.80 8.22 -3.52
CA GLY A 38 6.84 7.33 -3.01
C GLY A 38 8.21 7.99 -2.90
N PHE A 39 8.63 8.72 -3.93
CA PHE A 39 9.89 9.46 -3.93
C PHE A 39 9.92 10.54 -2.85
N PHE A 40 8.86 11.35 -2.72
CA PHE A 40 8.79 12.37 -1.66
C PHE A 40 8.77 11.75 -0.26
N ALA A 41 8.12 10.60 -0.06
CA ALA A 41 8.17 9.88 1.21
C ALA A 41 9.62 9.48 1.57
N ILE A 42 10.41 9.01 0.60
CA ILE A 42 11.84 8.70 0.78
C ILE A 42 12.62 9.97 1.15
N VAL A 43 12.39 11.07 0.45
CA VAL A 43 13.03 12.37 0.74
C VAL A 43 12.74 12.80 2.17
N LEU A 44 11.50 12.69 2.64
CA LEU A 44 11.12 13.02 4.02
C LEU A 44 11.79 12.10 5.06
N CYS A 45 11.93 10.81 4.74
CA CYS A 45 12.69 9.88 5.59
C CYS A 45 14.14 10.36 5.76
N LEU A 46 14.81 10.68 4.65
CA LEU A 46 16.20 11.18 4.65
C LEU A 46 16.33 12.55 5.33
N LEU A 47 15.43 13.49 5.06
CA LEU A 47 15.43 14.81 5.72
C LEU A 47 15.38 14.67 7.22
N SER A 48 14.61 13.70 7.71
CA SER A 48 14.42 13.53 9.13
C SER A 48 15.55 12.77 9.83
N ILE A 49 16.54 12.25 9.07
CA ILE A 49 17.85 11.85 9.61
C ILE A 49 18.74 13.10 9.75
N ARG A 50 18.73 13.99 8.75
CA ARG A 50 19.59 15.20 8.70
C ARG A 50 19.15 16.30 9.67
N ALA A 51 17.85 16.56 9.75
CA ALA A 51 17.28 17.49 10.72
C ALA A 51 17.30 16.80 12.09
N GLY A 52 18.43 16.88 12.80
CA GLY A 52 18.65 16.17 14.06
C GLY A 52 17.43 16.21 14.97
N PHE A 53 16.72 15.08 15.04
CA PHE A 53 15.65 14.81 16.01
C PHE A 53 14.44 15.77 16.05
N TYR A 54 14.30 16.72 15.11
CA TYR A 54 13.26 17.76 15.18
C TYR A 54 11.86 17.24 14.76
N GLU A 55 10.90 17.36 15.67
CA GLU A 55 9.46 17.43 15.38
C GLU A 55 9.19 18.47 14.27
N VAL A 56 8.12 18.29 13.50
CA VAL A 56 7.71 19.27 12.49
C VAL A 56 7.61 20.65 13.16
N PRO A 57 8.20 21.74 12.60
CA PRO A 57 8.28 23.02 13.28
C PRO A 57 6.92 23.49 13.79
N ARG A 58 6.73 23.50 15.12
CA ARG A 58 5.46 23.79 15.82
C ARG A 58 4.80 25.13 15.45
N ARG A 59 5.53 26.01 14.75
CA ARG A 59 5.06 27.34 14.32
C ARG A 59 4.44 27.36 12.92
N ALA A 60 4.57 26.30 12.13
CA ALA A 60 4.15 26.28 10.72
C ALA A 60 2.83 25.54 10.47
N ILE A 61 2.36 24.71 11.41
CA ILE A 61 1.17 23.86 11.24
C ILE A 61 0.17 24.16 12.35
N HIS A 62 -1.11 24.23 11.99
CA HIS A 62 -2.20 24.43 12.96
C HIS A 62 -2.20 23.29 14.00
N PRO A 63 -2.42 23.56 15.31
CA PRO A 63 -2.32 22.54 16.37
C PRO A 63 -3.12 21.26 16.10
N GLN A 64 -4.32 21.37 15.52
CA GLN A 64 -5.18 20.24 15.17
C GLN A 64 -4.59 19.36 14.05
N LEU A 65 -3.85 19.94 13.10
CA LEU A 65 -3.19 19.16 12.05
C LEU A 65 -1.93 18.46 12.56
N GLN A 66 -1.33 18.95 13.63
CA GLN A 66 -0.13 18.36 14.23
C GLN A 66 -0.43 17.00 14.89
N GLU A 67 -1.66 16.79 15.39
CA GLU A 67 -2.11 15.49 15.90
C GLU A 67 -2.09 14.40 14.81
N PHE A 68 -2.41 14.77 13.57
CA PHE A 68 -2.36 13.86 12.43
C PHE A 68 -0.94 13.71 11.86
N PHE A 69 -0.12 14.77 11.90
CA PHE A 69 1.22 14.77 11.31
C PHE A 69 2.32 15.08 12.35
N PRO A 70 2.54 14.18 13.34
CA PRO A 70 3.47 14.45 14.44
C PRO A 70 4.93 14.53 14.00
N SER A 71 5.31 13.85 12.91
CA SER A 71 6.68 13.78 12.43
C SER A 71 6.78 13.69 10.91
N TYR A 72 7.97 13.94 10.37
CA TYR A 72 8.27 13.69 8.96
C TYR A 72 8.04 12.22 8.55
N LEU A 73 8.17 11.26 9.48
CA LEU A 73 7.85 9.85 9.20
C LEU A 73 6.35 9.64 9.04
N ALA A 74 5.54 10.29 9.87
CA ALA A 74 4.09 10.23 9.72
C ALA A 74 3.66 10.79 8.36
N VAL A 75 4.19 11.96 7.97
CA VAL A 75 3.92 12.54 6.65
C VAL A 75 4.38 11.61 5.52
N ALA A 76 5.56 10.98 5.64
CA ALA A 76 6.04 10.00 4.67
C ALA A 76 5.10 8.78 4.56
N ALA A 77 4.60 8.26 5.69
CA ALA A 77 3.62 7.17 5.72
C ALA A 77 2.30 7.57 5.04
N TYR A 78 1.80 8.79 5.28
CA TYR A 78 0.61 9.29 4.59
C TYR A 78 0.83 9.51 3.10
N LEU A 79 2.03 9.92 2.66
CA LEU A 79 2.35 9.98 1.23
C LEU A 79 2.33 8.60 0.58
N ILE A 80 2.81 7.56 1.26
CA ILE A 80 2.71 6.18 0.77
C ILE A 80 1.24 5.75 0.66
N VAL A 81 0.39 6.10 1.64
CA VAL A 81 -1.06 5.85 1.57
C VAL A 81 -1.70 6.63 0.40
N ALA A 82 -1.30 7.88 0.18
CA ALA A 82 -1.74 8.65 -0.98
C ALA A 82 -1.29 8.01 -2.30
N ALA A 83 -0.09 7.43 -2.34
CA ALA A 83 0.41 6.68 -3.49
C ALA A 83 -0.49 5.48 -3.84
N MET A 84 -1.04 4.79 -2.84
CA MET A 84 -2.04 3.71 -3.04
C MET A 84 -3.34 4.23 -3.66
N VAL A 85 -3.74 5.47 -3.36
CA VAL A 85 -4.91 6.08 -4.01
C VAL A 85 -4.61 6.34 -5.49
N PHE A 86 -3.41 6.82 -5.82
CA PHE A 86 -3.00 7.03 -7.21
C PHE A 86 -2.91 5.72 -8.00
N ASP A 87 -2.35 4.65 -7.40
CA ASP A 87 -2.33 3.28 -7.94
C ASP A 87 -3.76 2.72 -8.15
N ALA A 88 -4.66 2.89 -7.19
CA ALA A 88 -6.05 2.48 -7.38
C ALA A 88 -6.75 3.28 -8.52
N LEU A 89 -6.35 4.54 -8.71
CA LEU A 89 -6.88 5.41 -9.76
C LEU A 89 -6.32 5.05 -11.14
N ASP A 90 -5.01 4.83 -11.30
CA ASP A 90 -4.43 4.51 -12.61
C ASP A 90 -4.97 3.19 -13.17
N GLY A 91 -5.17 2.15 -12.34
CA GLY A 91 -5.75 0.88 -12.74
C GLY A 91 -7.22 1.03 -13.12
N ARG A 92 -7.96 1.93 -12.46
CA ARG A 92 -9.35 2.27 -12.85
C ARG A 92 -9.39 3.05 -14.15
N LEU A 93 -8.51 4.04 -14.32
CA LEU A 93 -8.43 4.87 -15.51
C LEU A 93 -8.00 4.05 -16.73
N ALA A 94 -7.06 3.11 -16.58
CA ALA A 94 -6.64 2.19 -17.65
C ALA A 94 -7.80 1.31 -18.14
N ARG A 95 -8.61 0.78 -17.21
CA ARG A 95 -9.83 -0.01 -17.55
C ARG A 95 -10.88 0.84 -18.26
N LEU A 96 -11.13 2.06 -17.77
CA LEU A 96 -12.09 2.99 -18.39
C LEU A 96 -11.64 3.44 -19.79
N ALA A 97 -10.33 3.64 -19.99
CA ALA A 97 -9.75 4.03 -21.26
C ALA A 97 -9.70 2.88 -22.30
N ARG A 98 -10.00 1.64 -21.90
CA ARG A 98 -9.92 0.41 -22.74
C ARG A 98 -8.60 0.29 -23.52
N ARG A 99 -7.53 0.84 -22.97
CA ARG A 99 -6.20 0.93 -23.56
C ARG A 99 -5.20 0.74 -22.43
N THR A 100 -4.74 -0.48 -22.22
CA THR A 100 -3.52 -0.77 -21.47
C THR A 100 -2.36 -0.66 -22.46
N SER A 101 -1.38 0.21 -22.18
CA SER A 101 -0.15 0.29 -22.97
C SER A 101 0.95 -0.49 -22.25
N GLU A 102 1.81 -1.17 -23.01
CA GLU A 102 2.97 -1.87 -22.44
C GLU A 102 3.87 -0.91 -21.65
N PHE A 103 4.04 0.32 -22.16
CA PHE A 103 4.76 1.38 -21.46
C PHE A 103 4.13 1.70 -20.09
N GLY A 104 2.80 1.83 -20.02
CA GLY A 104 2.07 2.10 -18.78
C GLY A 104 2.25 0.97 -17.77
N ALA A 105 2.17 -0.29 -18.19
CA ALA A 105 2.38 -1.45 -17.32
C ALA A 105 3.82 -1.52 -16.75
N GLN A 106 4.83 -1.19 -17.56
CA GLN A 106 6.22 -1.12 -17.09
C GLN A 106 6.41 0.05 -16.12
N LEU A 107 5.83 1.21 -16.42
CA LEU A 107 5.89 2.38 -15.54
C LEU A 107 5.21 2.11 -14.19
N ASP A 108 4.08 1.42 -14.20
CA ASP A 108 3.31 1.01 -13.02
C ASP A 108 4.15 0.13 -12.08
N SER A 109 4.79 -0.89 -12.66
CA SER A 109 5.69 -1.80 -11.95
C SER A 109 6.87 -1.08 -11.28
N ILE A 110 7.44 -0.08 -11.97
CA ILE A 110 8.55 0.75 -11.44
C ILE A 110 8.04 1.68 -10.34
N ALA A 111 6.86 2.28 -10.51
CA ALA A 111 6.25 3.13 -9.50
C ALA A 111 5.93 2.32 -8.22
N ASP A 112 5.37 1.13 -8.38
CA ASP A 112 4.99 0.24 -7.29
C ASP A 112 6.16 -0.22 -6.44
N ILE A 113 7.27 -0.63 -7.06
CA ILE A 113 8.44 -1.04 -6.28
C ILE A 113 9.00 0.15 -5.48
N VAL A 114 8.97 1.37 -6.02
CA VAL A 114 9.43 2.57 -5.30
C VAL A 114 8.48 2.92 -4.16
N SER A 115 7.17 3.00 -4.42
CA SER A 115 6.17 3.47 -3.46
C SER A 115 5.77 2.44 -2.41
N PHE A 116 5.74 1.16 -2.76
CA PHE A 116 5.25 0.09 -1.88
C PHE A 116 6.34 -0.90 -1.45
N GLY A 117 7.46 -0.96 -2.16
CA GLY A 117 8.63 -1.73 -1.74
C GLY A 117 9.65 -0.89 -0.97
N VAL A 118 10.25 0.08 -1.66
CA VAL A 118 11.42 0.82 -1.18
C VAL A 118 11.04 1.89 -0.14
N ALA A 119 9.98 2.68 -0.39
CA ALA A 119 9.58 3.73 0.53
C ALA A 119 9.17 3.21 1.92
N PRO A 120 8.33 2.16 2.08
CA PRO A 120 7.99 1.61 3.40
C PRO A 120 9.20 0.96 4.10
N ALA A 121 10.11 0.37 3.32
CA ALA A 121 11.36 -0.19 3.83
C ALA A 121 12.28 0.90 4.41
N LEU A 122 12.46 2.01 3.67
CA LEU A 122 13.24 3.15 4.14
C LEU A 122 12.57 3.89 5.30
N LEU A 123 11.25 3.94 5.33
CA LEU A 123 10.46 4.46 6.45
C LEU A 123 10.85 3.74 7.75
N HIS A 124 10.87 2.40 7.73
CA HIS A 124 11.27 1.58 8.88
C HIS A 124 12.77 1.65 9.16
N LEU A 125 13.63 1.63 8.13
CA LEU A 125 15.07 1.79 8.30
C LEU A 125 15.38 3.08 9.06
N THR A 126 14.70 4.16 8.67
CA THR A 126 14.86 5.48 9.27
C THR A 126 14.41 5.49 10.73
N LEU A 127 13.33 4.79 11.08
CA LEU A 127 12.91 4.64 12.48
C LEU A 127 14.03 4.03 13.32
N PHE A 128 14.56 2.89 12.89
CA PHE A 128 15.58 2.16 13.65
C PHE A 128 16.93 2.88 13.65
N LEU A 129 17.28 3.60 12.58
CA LEU A 129 18.47 4.47 12.55
C LEU A 129 18.39 5.56 13.61
N ARG A 130 17.23 6.22 13.76
CA ARG A 130 17.06 7.26 14.80
C ARG A 130 17.21 6.72 16.20
N LEU A 131 16.78 5.48 16.42
CA LEU A 131 16.83 4.83 17.72
C LEU A 131 18.23 4.33 18.03
N ALA A 132 18.95 3.80 17.04
CA ALA A 132 20.33 3.34 17.20
C ALA A 132 21.31 4.45 17.60
N VAL A 133 21.02 5.70 17.23
CA VAL A 133 21.86 6.87 17.55
C VAL A 133 21.52 7.48 18.93
N ARG A 134 20.47 7.01 19.62
CA ARG A 134 20.12 7.53 20.96
C ARG A 134 21.12 7.04 22.02
N PRO A 135 21.76 7.95 22.79
CA PRO A 135 22.78 7.60 23.78
C PRO A 135 22.26 6.91 25.05
N ASP A 136 20.95 6.77 25.20
CA ASP A 136 20.24 6.42 26.44
C ASP A 136 19.85 4.94 26.58
N GLY A 137 20.14 4.08 25.60
CA GLY A 137 19.80 2.65 25.62
C GLY A 137 20.99 1.71 25.92
N PRO A 138 20.76 0.48 26.46
CA PRO A 138 21.81 -0.53 26.60
C PRO A 138 22.38 -0.87 25.22
N PRO A 139 23.68 -0.68 24.98
CA PRO A 139 24.25 -0.75 23.62
C PRO A 139 24.07 -2.12 22.97
N GLU A 140 24.08 -3.21 23.74
CA GLU A 140 23.91 -4.56 23.20
C GLU A 140 22.48 -4.87 22.73
N ILE A 141 21.48 -4.41 23.47
CA ILE A 141 20.07 -4.65 23.14
C ILE A 141 19.68 -3.86 21.88
N MET A 142 20.18 -2.63 21.77
CA MET A 142 19.96 -1.77 20.61
C MET A 142 20.60 -2.34 19.33
N LYS A 143 21.79 -2.97 19.47
CA LYS A 143 22.43 -3.70 18.36
C LYS A 143 21.56 -4.85 17.86
N VAL A 144 21.02 -5.69 18.74
CA VAL A 144 20.19 -6.83 18.31
C VAL A 144 18.95 -6.35 17.55
N GLN A 145 18.26 -5.35 18.08
CA GLN A 145 17.08 -4.77 17.43
C GLN A 145 17.42 -4.17 16.06
N TRP A 146 18.54 -3.46 15.95
CA TRP A 146 19.04 -2.92 14.69
C TRP A 146 19.29 -4.01 13.64
N HIS A 147 19.99 -5.09 14.00
CA HIS A 147 20.26 -6.18 13.06
C HIS A 147 18.98 -6.90 12.63
N MET A 148 18.05 -7.15 13.56
CA MET A 148 16.75 -7.74 13.23
C MET A 148 15.95 -6.86 12.27
N ALA A 149 15.92 -5.55 12.52
CA ALA A 149 15.28 -4.59 11.64
C ALA A 149 15.91 -4.60 10.24
N LEU A 150 17.24 -4.58 10.14
CA LEU A 150 17.94 -4.57 8.87
C LEU A 150 17.61 -5.81 8.04
N VAL A 151 17.67 -7.00 8.64
CA VAL A 151 17.30 -8.26 7.97
C VAL A 151 15.84 -8.24 7.52
N ALA A 152 14.92 -7.83 8.40
CA ALA A 152 13.50 -7.74 8.09
C ALA A 152 13.23 -6.82 6.88
N ILE A 153 13.88 -5.66 6.85
CA ILE A 153 13.74 -4.67 5.77
C ILE A 153 14.29 -5.21 4.45
N MET A 154 15.46 -5.85 4.47
CA MET A 154 16.04 -6.47 3.27
C MET A 154 15.14 -7.57 2.71
N VAL A 155 14.58 -8.41 3.58
CA VAL A 155 13.62 -9.45 3.19
C VAL A 155 12.36 -8.84 2.60
N TYR A 156 11.78 -7.81 3.24
CA TYR A 156 10.60 -7.12 2.74
C TYR A 156 10.78 -6.59 1.31
N VAL A 157 11.86 -5.83 1.05
CA VAL A 157 12.12 -5.26 -0.28
C VAL A 157 12.33 -6.35 -1.33
N SER A 158 13.07 -7.40 -0.97
CA SER A 158 13.33 -8.53 -1.87
C SER A 158 12.04 -9.27 -2.23
N CYS A 159 11.19 -9.52 -1.23
CA CYS A 159 9.89 -10.15 -1.42
C CYS A 159 8.93 -9.29 -2.24
N ALA A 160 8.90 -7.98 -2.01
CA ALA A 160 8.11 -7.04 -2.80
C ALA A 160 8.53 -7.06 -4.29
N ALA A 161 9.84 -7.04 -4.56
CA ALA A 161 10.37 -7.11 -5.92
C ALA A 161 10.01 -8.44 -6.61
N ILE A 162 10.22 -9.58 -5.93
CA ILE A 162 9.86 -10.91 -6.46
C ILE A 162 8.35 -10.98 -6.74
N ARG A 163 7.52 -10.44 -5.84
CA ARG A 163 6.07 -10.43 -6.01
C ARG A 163 5.65 -9.66 -7.27
N LEU A 164 6.16 -8.43 -7.45
CA LEU A 164 5.84 -7.60 -8.61
C LEU A 164 6.35 -8.24 -9.90
N ALA A 165 7.57 -8.79 -9.91
CA ALA A 165 8.13 -9.48 -11.06
C ALA A 165 7.25 -10.66 -11.50
N ARG A 166 6.79 -11.49 -10.55
CA ARG A 166 5.89 -12.63 -10.84
C ARG A 166 4.53 -12.15 -11.38
N TYR A 167 3.95 -11.12 -10.77
CA TYR A 167 2.68 -10.55 -11.23
C TYR A 167 2.78 -10.04 -12.68
N ASN A 168 3.90 -9.41 -13.03
CA ASN A 168 4.13 -8.92 -14.39
C ASN A 168 4.35 -10.02 -15.41
N THR A 169 5.07 -11.09 -15.07
CA THR A 169 5.32 -12.20 -16.00
C THR A 169 4.06 -13.03 -16.24
N GLU A 170 3.26 -13.25 -15.20
CA GLU A 170 2.07 -14.11 -15.29
C GLU A 170 0.87 -13.41 -15.94
N ASN A 171 0.75 -12.08 -15.81
CA ASN A 171 -0.27 -11.29 -16.52
C ASN A 171 -0.10 -11.33 -18.05
N ILE A 172 1.10 -11.68 -18.55
CA ILE A 172 1.37 -11.78 -19.99
C ILE A 172 0.87 -13.13 -20.54
N GLU A 173 0.78 -14.17 -19.72
CA GLU A 173 0.59 -15.54 -20.19
C GLU A 173 -0.87 -16.03 -20.20
N ASP A 174 -1.78 -15.61 -19.30
CA ASP A 174 -3.21 -16.02 -19.36
C ASP A 174 -4.17 -15.27 -18.40
N GLU A 175 -5.36 -14.84 -18.87
CA GLU A 175 -6.44 -14.30 -18.01
C GLU A 175 -7.01 -15.36 -17.05
N ALA A 176 -6.90 -16.65 -17.40
CA ALA A 176 -7.34 -17.77 -16.55
C ALA A 176 -6.36 -18.07 -15.39
N ALA A 177 -5.08 -17.67 -15.51
CA ALA A 177 -4.06 -17.83 -14.47
C ALA A 177 -4.26 -16.84 -13.30
N GLN A 178 -4.99 -15.73 -13.51
CA GLN A 178 -5.27 -14.72 -12.48
C GLN A 178 -6.00 -15.26 -11.25
N ARG A 179 -6.73 -16.37 -11.36
CA ARG A 179 -7.47 -16.96 -10.22
C ARG A 179 -6.62 -17.85 -9.30
N ARG A 180 -5.39 -18.17 -9.69
CA ARG A 180 -4.55 -19.14 -8.98
C ARG A 180 -3.42 -18.51 -8.17
N PHE A 181 -3.32 -17.19 -8.18
CA PHE A 181 -2.28 -16.50 -7.44
C PHE A 181 -2.68 -16.02 -6.06
N SER A 182 -1.81 -16.36 -5.12
CA SER A 182 -2.00 -16.33 -3.69
C SER A 182 -0.79 -15.62 -3.08
N GLY A 183 -1.03 -14.77 -2.09
CA GLY A 183 -0.06 -13.94 -1.38
C GLY A 183 -0.59 -12.51 -1.15
N LEU A 184 -0.01 -11.80 -0.17
CA LEU A 184 -0.43 -10.45 0.23
C LEU A 184 -0.07 -9.35 -0.78
N PRO A 185 -1.03 -8.59 -1.37
CA PRO A 185 -0.73 -7.51 -2.33
C PRO A 185 0.29 -6.51 -1.81
N THR A 186 1.20 -6.06 -2.69
CA THR A 186 2.28 -5.12 -2.33
C THR A 186 1.73 -3.84 -1.71
N PRO A 187 0.67 -3.19 -2.26
CA PRO A 187 0.04 -2.06 -1.59
C PRO A 187 -0.53 -2.41 -0.21
N GLY A 188 -1.10 -3.61 -0.04
CA GLY A 188 -1.62 -4.09 1.25
C GLY A 188 -0.52 -4.30 2.30
N GLY A 189 0.63 -4.84 1.90
CA GLY A 189 1.79 -4.97 2.78
C GLY A 189 2.40 -3.60 3.14
N ALA A 190 2.50 -2.69 2.17
CA ALA A 190 2.93 -1.32 2.42
C ALA A 190 1.97 -0.59 3.39
N ALA A 191 0.66 -0.81 3.27
CA ALA A 191 -0.34 -0.27 4.17
C ALA A 191 -0.15 -0.77 5.60
N ALA A 192 0.17 -2.05 5.79
CA ALA A 192 0.45 -2.61 7.10
C ALA A 192 1.69 -2.02 7.75
N LEU A 193 2.76 -1.82 6.97
CA LEU A 193 3.96 -1.14 7.43
C LEU A 193 3.67 0.33 7.81
N CYS A 194 2.95 1.07 6.95
CA CYS A 194 2.58 2.46 7.25
C CYS A 194 1.73 2.57 8.51
N ALA A 195 0.76 1.66 8.69
CA ALA A 195 -0.10 1.66 9.86
C ALA A 195 0.66 1.35 11.16
N ALA A 196 1.59 0.38 11.13
CA ALA A 196 2.47 0.08 12.27
C ALA A 196 3.37 1.28 12.64
N MET A 197 3.93 1.96 11.64
CA MET A 197 4.73 3.17 11.84
C MET A 197 3.89 4.31 12.43
N LEU A 198 2.72 4.60 11.86
CA LEU A 198 1.85 5.67 12.34
C LEU A 198 1.41 5.43 13.79
N LEU A 199 1.06 4.20 14.14
CA LEU A 199 0.73 3.83 15.52
C LEU A 199 1.93 4.00 16.46
N HIS A 200 3.14 3.64 16.02
CA HIS A 200 4.36 3.85 16.83
C HIS A 200 4.62 5.33 17.09
N GLU A 201 4.54 6.18 16.07
CA GLU A 201 4.77 7.62 16.21
C GLU A 201 3.71 8.29 17.10
N ASP A 202 2.44 7.88 16.98
CA ASP A 202 1.34 8.36 17.83
C ASP A 202 1.53 8.00 19.31
N LEU A 203 1.83 6.73 19.60
CA LEU A 203 2.11 6.26 20.97
C LEU A 203 3.36 6.93 21.56
N ALA A 204 4.40 7.13 20.75
CA ALA A 204 5.61 7.81 21.16
C ALA A 204 5.36 9.31 21.44
N PHE A 205 4.48 9.95 20.67
CA PHE A 205 4.10 11.35 20.83
C PHE A 205 3.26 11.57 22.09
N MET A 206 2.24 10.72 22.32
CA MET A 206 1.38 10.82 23.50
C MET A 206 2.11 10.53 24.81
N LYS A 207 3.28 9.86 24.77
CA LYS A 207 4.01 9.35 25.94
C LYS A 207 3.10 8.55 26.89
N SER A 208 2.06 7.92 26.34
CA SER A 208 1.01 7.31 27.12
C SER A 208 1.46 5.96 27.66
N ALA A 209 1.78 5.90 28.95
CA ALA A 209 1.99 4.65 29.65
C ALA A 209 0.64 4.08 30.12
N LEU A 210 -0.11 3.45 29.21
CA LEU A 210 -1.33 2.75 29.58
C LEU A 210 -0.96 1.49 30.39
N PHE A 211 -1.52 1.36 31.59
CA PHE A 211 -1.15 0.31 32.58
C PHE A 211 0.32 0.35 33.05
N GLY A 212 0.99 1.51 32.93
CA GLY A 212 2.41 1.63 33.30
C GLY A 212 3.37 0.99 32.29
N ILE A 213 2.87 0.53 31.14
CA ILE A 213 3.66 -0.06 30.06
C ILE A 213 3.86 0.99 28.97
N ASP A 214 5.12 1.15 28.53
CA ASP A 214 5.44 1.94 27.33
C ASP A 214 5.12 1.13 26.07
N TRP A 215 3.90 1.30 25.55
CA TRP A 215 3.42 0.62 24.36
C TRP A 215 4.22 0.98 23.09
N ALA A 216 4.84 2.15 23.04
CA ALA A 216 5.71 2.50 21.91
C ALA A 216 6.96 1.59 21.89
N SER A 217 7.53 1.31 23.06
CA SER A 217 8.65 0.35 23.19
C SER A 217 8.23 -1.08 22.86
N VAL A 218 7.04 -1.53 23.28
CA VAL A 218 6.52 -2.86 22.91
C VAL A 218 6.36 -2.99 21.40
N LEU A 219 5.72 -2.00 20.77
CA LEU A 219 5.49 -2.01 19.33
C LEU A 219 6.81 -1.98 18.55
N ARG A 220 7.81 -1.23 19.02
CA ARG A 220 9.15 -1.18 18.44
C ARG A 220 9.83 -2.56 18.36
N TRP A 221 9.60 -3.44 19.33
CA TRP A 221 10.06 -4.82 19.28
C TRP A 221 9.23 -5.72 18.37
N GLY A 222 7.94 -5.44 18.23
CA GLY A 222 7.04 -6.16 17.33
C GLY A 222 7.21 -5.80 15.85
N ILE A 223 7.71 -4.61 15.54
CA ILE A 223 7.84 -4.11 14.16
C ILE A 223 8.79 -4.97 13.30
N PRO A 224 10.03 -5.32 13.70
CA PRO A 224 10.90 -6.12 12.82
C PRO A 224 10.32 -7.50 12.47
N PRO A 225 9.79 -8.29 13.43
CA PRO A 225 9.07 -9.52 13.11
C PRO A 225 7.88 -9.30 12.18
N LEU A 226 7.11 -8.22 12.38
CA LEU A 226 5.98 -7.87 11.50
C LEU A 226 6.45 -7.58 10.07
N VAL A 227 7.48 -6.75 9.89
CA VAL A 227 8.03 -6.40 8.57
C VAL A 227 8.52 -7.66 7.85
N PHE A 228 9.24 -8.53 8.57
CA PHE A 228 9.71 -9.81 8.05
C PHE A 228 8.54 -10.72 7.63
N ALA A 229 7.54 -10.87 8.51
CA ALA A 229 6.36 -11.69 8.25
C ALA A 229 5.55 -11.17 7.05
N VAL A 230 5.35 -9.85 6.94
CA VAL A 230 4.68 -9.22 5.80
C VAL A 230 5.44 -9.51 4.50
N GLY A 231 6.77 -9.42 4.52
CA GLY A 231 7.61 -9.80 3.37
C GLY A 231 7.38 -11.25 2.95
N LEU A 232 7.42 -12.20 3.89
CA LEU A 232 7.15 -13.61 3.57
C LEU A 232 5.72 -13.83 3.06
N LEU A 233 4.73 -13.12 3.62
CA LEU A 233 3.33 -13.20 3.17
C LEU A 233 3.14 -12.74 1.72
N MET A 234 3.97 -11.80 1.24
CA MET A 234 3.94 -11.35 -0.17
C MET A 234 4.33 -12.45 -1.16
N VAL A 235 5.19 -13.40 -0.79
CA VAL A 235 5.67 -14.49 -1.67
C VAL A 235 4.99 -15.82 -1.35
N SER A 236 4.33 -15.91 -0.19
CA SER A 236 3.57 -17.09 0.26
C SER A 236 2.35 -17.40 -0.62
N ARG A 237 1.88 -18.65 -0.59
CA ARG A 237 0.65 -19.09 -1.28
C ARG A 237 -0.63 -18.84 -0.46
N VAL A 238 -0.69 -17.77 0.32
CA VAL A 238 -1.85 -17.45 1.17
C VAL A 238 -2.91 -16.72 0.34
N ASN A 239 -4.11 -17.30 0.19
CA ASN A 239 -5.19 -16.66 -0.55
C ASN A 239 -5.73 -15.45 0.23
N TYR A 240 -5.44 -14.24 -0.25
CA TYR A 240 -6.09 -13.03 0.25
C TYR A 240 -7.32 -12.76 -0.60
N VAL A 241 -8.49 -12.82 0.03
CA VAL A 241 -9.75 -12.46 -0.62
C VAL A 241 -9.77 -10.95 -0.82
N HIS A 242 -10.15 -10.49 -2.02
CA HIS A 242 -10.52 -9.10 -2.23
C HIS A 242 -11.84 -8.83 -1.49
N VAL A 243 -11.77 -8.60 -0.17
CA VAL A 243 -12.93 -8.37 0.72
C VAL A 243 -13.87 -7.31 0.16
N PHE A 244 -13.30 -6.30 -0.52
CA PHE A 244 -14.07 -5.23 -1.16
C PHE A 244 -14.98 -5.72 -2.30
N ASN A 245 -14.55 -6.70 -3.11
CA ASN A 245 -15.31 -7.18 -4.27
C ASN A 245 -16.41 -8.18 -3.87
N GLU A 246 -16.17 -8.98 -2.82
CA GLU A 246 -17.16 -9.89 -2.24
C GLU A 246 -18.25 -9.13 -1.47
N TYR A 247 -17.85 -8.08 -0.72
CA TYR A 247 -18.77 -7.25 0.05
C TYR A 247 -19.66 -6.41 -0.88
N VAL A 248 -19.12 -5.71 -1.88
CA VAL A 248 -19.92 -4.86 -2.79
C VAL A 248 -20.94 -5.64 -3.63
N ARG A 249 -20.74 -6.95 -3.86
CA ARG A 249 -21.70 -7.81 -4.60
C ARG A 249 -22.88 -8.31 -3.79
N ARG A 250 -22.90 -8.16 -2.46
CA ARG A 250 -24.01 -8.60 -1.61
C ARG A 250 -24.93 -7.43 -1.28
N GLU A 251 -26.23 -7.66 -1.35
CA GLU A 251 -27.23 -6.73 -0.81
C GLU A 251 -27.12 -6.75 0.73
N HIS A 252 -26.72 -5.62 1.31
CA HIS A 252 -26.53 -5.54 2.76
C HIS A 252 -27.76 -4.99 3.45
N PRO A 253 -28.17 -5.56 4.60
CA PRO A 253 -29.21 -4.97 5.43
C PRO A 253 -28.78 -3.58 5.93
N PRO A 254 -29.74 -2.67 6.20
CA PRO A 254 -29.45 -1.27 6.57
C PRO A 254 -28.58 -1.12 7.84
N ILE A 255 -28.46 -2.16 8.66
CA ILE A 255 -27.56 -2.19 9.82
C ILE A 255 -26.07 -2.03 9.45
N HIS A 256 -25.67 -2.35 8.22
CA HIS A 256 -24.30 -2.10 7.74
C HIS A 256 -23.97 -0.61 7.62
N LEU A 257 -24.98 0.25 7.41
CA LEU A 257 -24.79 1.70 7.43
C LEU A 257 -24.42 2.17 8.85
N VAL A 258 -24.99 1.57 9.89
CA VAL A 258 -24.66 1.89 11.29
C VAL A 258 -23.20 1.53 11.58
N TRP A 259 -22.75 0.34 11.18
CA TRP A 259 -21.34 -0.06 11.35
C TRP A 259 -20.38 0.81 10.54
N LEU A 260 -20.76 1.24 9.33
CA LEU A 260 -19.98 2.20 8.54
C LEU A 260 -19.85 3.54 9.26
N LEU A 261 -20.93 4.08 9.82
CA LEU A 261 -20.91 5.33 10.57
C LEU A 261 -20.06 5.21 11.85
N VAL A 262 -20.15 4.09 12.56
CA VAL A 262 -19.28 3.79 13.71
C VAL A 262 -17.81 3.74 13.28
N ALA A 263 -17.49 3.06 12.18
CA ALA A 263 -16.12 3.00 11.66
C ALA A 263 -15.60 4.40 11.26
N ILE A 264 -16.42 5.23 10.62
CA ILE A 264 -16.08 6.63 10.29
C ILE A 264 -15.84 7.42 11.59
N GLY A 265 -16.70 7.25 12.60
CA GLY A 265 -16.53 7.89 13.91
C GLY A 265 -15.23 7.50 14.61
N ILE A 266 -14.89 6.21 14.62
CA ILE A 266 -13.61 5.72 15.18
C ILE A 266 -12.42 6.26 14.38
N CYS A 267 -12.50 6.25 13.04
CA CYS A 267 -11.46 6.80 12.17
C CYS A 267 -11.23 8.30 12.42
N PHE A 268 -12.29 9.07 12.68
CA PHE A 268 -12.18 10.49 13.00
C PHE A 268 -11.59 10.75 14.39
N TYR A 269 -11.91 9.88 15.37
CA TYR A 269 -11.44 10.03 16.75
C TYR A 269 -10.01 9.53 16.97
N TRP A 270 -9.64 8.39 16.37
CA TRP A 270 -8.30 7.79 16.50
C TRP A 270 -7.84 7.13 15.20
N PRO A 271 -7.44 7.92 14.19
CA PRO A 271 -7.14 7.43 12.85
C PRO A 271 -5.97 6.46 12.81
N GLN A 272 -4.90 6.69 13.58
CA GLN A 272 -3.70 5.85 13.58
C GLN A 272 -4.01 4.45 14.14
N GLY A 273 -4.73 4.38 15.27
CA GLY A 273 -5.21 3.14 15.84
C GLY A 273 -6.19 2.40 14.93
N PHE A 274 -7.11 3.12 14.28
CA PHE A 274 -8.04 2.54 13.32
C PHE A 274 -7.33 1.94 12.10
N LEU A 275 -6.36 2.64 11.52
CA LEU A 275 -5.56 2.14 10.39
C LEU A 275 -4.75 0.91 10.77
N ALA A 276 -4.15 0.90 11.97
CA ALA A 276 -3.43 -0.27 12.49
C ALA A 276 -4.36 -1.46 12.66
N LEU A 277 -5.54 -1.26 13.25
CA LEU A 277 -6.54 -2.31 13.41
C LEU A 277 -6.97 -2.87 12.05
N LEU A 278 -7.26 -2.01 11.07
CA LEU A 278 -7.66 -2.41 9.73
C LEU A 278 -6.56 -3.22 9.03
N ALA A 279 -5.31 -2.76 9.10
CA ALA A 279 -4.17 -3.45 8.53
C ALA A 279 -3.94 -4.83 9.18
N THR A 280 -3.99 -4.91 10.51
CA THR A 280 -3.87 -6.18 11.22
C THR A 280 -5.02 -7.12 10.90
N ALA A 281 -6.26 -6.63 10.87
CA ALA A 281 -7.41 -7.42 10.47
C ALA A 281 -7.26 -7.95 9.03
N TYR A 282 -6.75 -7.13 8.12
CA TYR A 282 -6.48 -7.54 6.74
C TYR A 282 -5.41 -8.64 6.66
N LEU A 283 -4.27 -8.48 7.34
CA LEU A 283 -3.22 -9.49 7.41
C LEU A 283 -3.73 -10.83 8.00
N LEU A 284 -4.47 -10.76 9.11
CA LEU A 284 -5.04 -11.93 9.77
C LEU A 284 -6.11 -12.62 8.93
N SER A 285 -6.92 -11.85 8.18
CA SER A 285 -7.99 -12.41 7.35
C SER A 285 -7.46 -13.41 6.31
N GLY A 286 -6.33 -13.10 5.65
CA GLY A 286 -5.70 -14.02 4.69
C GLY A 286 -5.19 -15.30 5.35
N LEU A 287 -4.56 -15.17 6.52
CA LEU A 287 -4.07 -16.33 7.29
C LEU A 287 -5.21 -17.24 7.72
N VAL A 288 -6.28 -16.68 8.31
CA VAL A 288 -7.44 -17.47 8.77
C VAL A 288 -8.12 -18.21 7.62
N LEU A 289 -8.29 -17.55 6.46
CA LEU A 289 -8.87 -18.17 5.29
C LEU A 289 -8.01 -19.31 4.73
N HIS A 290 -6.69 -19.13 4.73
CA HIS A 290 -5.76 -20.18 4.34
C HIS A 290 -5.85 -21.40 5.26
N PHE A 291 -5.84 -21.20 6.58
CA PHE A 291 -5.98 -22.30 7.54
C PHE A 291 -7.34 -23.00 7.45
N ARG A 292 -8.44 -22.27 7.20
CA ARG A 292 -9.76 -22.87 6.98
C ARG A 292 -9.84 -23.70 5.71
N ALA A 293 -9.22 -23.23 4.63
CA ALA A 293 -9.13 -23.99 3.38
C ALA A 293 -8.32 -25.28 3.55
N SER A 294 -7.20 -25.24 4.27
CA SER A 294 -6.37 -26.41 4.58
C SER A 294 -7.03 -27.40 5.55
N ALA A 295 -7.99 -26.94 6.36
CA ALA A 295 -8.72 -27.77 7.34
C ALA A 295 -10.01 -28.41 6.78
N SER A 296 -10.44 -28.02 5.58
CA SER A 296 -11.62 -28.61 4.95
C SER A 296 -11.19 -29.88 4.19
N PRO A 297 -11.63 -31.09 4.59
CA PRO A 297 -11.30 -32.30 3.85
C PRO A 297 -11.83 -32.20 2.42
N ALA A 298 -11.06 -32.69 1.45
CA ALA A 298 -11.50 -32.78 0.07
C ALA A 298 -12.80 -33.61 0.02
N PRO A 299 -13.83 -33.22 -0.74
CA PRO A 299 -14.99 -34.08 -0.93
C PRO A 299 -14.52 -35.39 -1.55
N ASP A 300 -14.86 -36.51 -0.90
CA ASP A 300 -14.51 -37.86 -1.32
C ASP A 300 -14.94 -38.08 -2.77
N ALA A 301 -13.99 -38.41 -3.63
CA ALA A 301 -14.22 -38.77 -5.02
C ALA A 301 -14.63 -40.25 -5.11
N ASP A 302 -15.69 -40.63 -4.41
CA ASP A 302 -16.21 -42.00 -4.40
C ASP A 302 -17.74 -41.98 -4.31
N ASP A 303 -18.40 -41.56 -5.41
CA ASP A 303 -19.84 -41.80 -5.63
C ASP A 303 -20.25 -41.53 -7.10
N THR A 304 -19.44 -41.95 -8.08
CA THR A 304 -19.84 -41.94 -9.50
C THR A 304 -19.74 -43.29 -10.21
N ASP A 305 -19.51 -44.38 -9.50
CA ASP A 305 -19.54 -45.75 -10.06
C ASP A 305 -20.52 -46.63 -9.26
N MET A 306 -21.79 -46.24 -9.17
CA MET A 306 -22.92 -47.15 -8.94
C MET A 306 -24.23 -46.41 -9.23
N ASP A 307 -24.66 -46.44 -10.50
CA ASP A 307 -26.04 -46.71 -10.96
C ASP A 307 -26.18 -46.53 -12.48
#